data_AF-A0A6A0H873-F1
#
_entry.id   AF-A0A6A0H873-F1
#
_cell.length_a   1.000
_cell.length_b   1.000
_cell.length_c   1.000
_cell.angle_alpha   90.00
_cell.angle_beta   90.00
_cell.angle_gamma   90.00
#
_symmetry.space_group_name_H-M   'P 1'
#
loop_
_entity.id
_entity.type
_entity.pdbx_description
1 polymer ?
#
loop_
_entity_poly.entity_id
_entity_poly.type
_entity_poly.pdbx_seq_one_letter_code
_entity_poly.pdbx_strand_id
1 'polypeptide(L)'
;MKVVRLPPVQNVTIVDHHTASETFMKHYDNEMRVRGGCPADWVWIVPPISGSATPVFHQEMSIYYLSPSYEYQEAAWKSYDCRRKRDAANHDSISMTKRTFRFKEIARAVKFTSKLFGKALSKRIKATILYATETGKSESYANKLAEIFGHTFNAQLNPSLFIVTTANTELIS
;
A
#
# COMPACT_ATOMS: atom_id res chain seq x y z
N MET A 1 -9.16 -25.73 -15.56
CA MET A 1 -7.80 -26.08 -16.03
C MET A 1 -7.25 -27.17 -15.12
N LYS A 2 -7.20 -28.43 -15.55
CA LYS A 2 -6.57 -29.51 -14.77
C LYS A 2 -5.07 -29.44 -15.03
N VAL A 3 -4.30 -28.93 -14.08
CA VAL A 3 -2.84 -29.00 -14.10
C VAL A 3 -2.49 -30.46 -13.86
N VAL A 4 -1.90 -31.13 -14.86
CA VAL A 4 -1.31 -32.46 -14.70
C VAL A 4 -0.13 -32.27 -13.74
N ARG A 5 -0.32 -32.70 -12.49
CA ARG A 5 0.73 -32.69 -11.46
C ARG A 5 1.27 -34.11 -11.40
N LEU A 6 2.58 -34.26 -11.57
CA LEU A 6 3.25 -35.51 -11.19
C LEU A 6 2.97 -35.74 -9.69
N PRO A 7 2.58 -36.96 -9.26
CA PRO A 7 2.33 -37.23 -7.86
C PRO A 7 3.65 -37.10 -7.10
N PRO A 8 3.81 -36.10 -6.21
CA PRO A 8 5.01 -36.01 -5.42
C PRO A 8 5.03 -37.12 -4.38
N VAL A 9 6.17 -37.78 -4.24
CA VAL A 9 6.40 -38.83 -3.23
C VAL A 9 6.22 -38.28 -1.79
N GLN A 10 6.12 -36.96 -1.62
CA GLN A 10 6.04 -36.25 -0.33
C GLN A 10 5.02 -35.07 -0.31
N ASN A 11 4.01 -35.02 -1.19
CA ASN A 11 3.03 -33.91 -1.24
C ASN A 11 3.63 -32.50 -1.51
N VAL A 12 4.84 -32.43 -2.04
CA VAL A 12 5.48 -31.17 -2.47
C VAL A 12 5.08 -30.83 -3.90
N THR A 13 4.60 -29.61 -4.15
CA THR A 13 4.19 -29.23 -5.52
C THR A 13 5.41 -28.92 -6.38
N ILE A 14 5.55 -29.66 -7.48
CA ILE A 14 6.57 -29.45 -8.52
C ILE A 14 5.90 -29.60 -9.90
N VAL A 15 6.43 -28.88 -10.89
CA VAL A 15 5.98 -28.95 -12.29
C VAL A 15 7.20 -29.18 -13.17
N ASP A 16 7.09 -30.12 -14.10
CA ASP A 16 8.14 -30.36 -15.10
C ASP A 16 8.12 -29.30 -16.21
N HIS A 17 9.23 -29.16 -16.94
CA HIS A 17 9.41 -28.11 -17.93
C HIS A 17 8.56 -28.30 -19.20
N HIS A 18 8.19 -29.53 -19.57
CA HIS A 18 7.28 -29.76 -20.70
C HIS A 18 5.88 -29.28 -20.34
N THR A 19 5.35 -29.69 -19.18
CA THR A 19 4.06 -29.23 -18.68
C THR A 19 4.05 -27.72 -18.47
N ALA A 20 5.12 -27.14 -17.89
CA ALA A 20 5.23 -25.70 -17.71
C ALA A 20 5.15 -24.95 -19.05
N SER A 21 5.86 -25.43 -20.07
CA SER A 21 5.85 -24.85 -21.42
C SER A 21 4.46 -24.88 -22.06
N GLU A 22 3.75 -26.01 -21.97
CA GLU A 22 2.37 -26.12 -22.48
C GLU A 22 1.41 -25.19 -21.75
N THR A 23 1.56 -25.05 -20.43
CA THR A 23 0.73 -24.12 -19.66
C THR A 23 1.02 -22.66 -20.00
N PHE A 24 2.29 -22.33 -20.28
CA PHE A 24 2.69 -21.00 -20.73
C PHE A 24 2.07 -20.66 -22.09
N MET A 25 2.08 -21.58 -23.06
CA MET A 25 1.44 -21.35 -24.36
C MET A 25 -0.06 -21.03 -24.23
N LYS A 26 -0.78 -21.72 -23.34
CA LYS A 26 -2.19 -21.41 -23.06
C LYS A 26 -2.37 -20.02 -22.45
N HIS A 27 -1.43 -19.57 -21.62
CA HIS A 27 -1.44 -18.23 -21.06
C HIS A 27 -1.16 -17.18 -22.16
N TYR A 28 -0.18 -17.43 -23.02
CA TYR A 28 0.18 -16.58 -24.15
C TYR A 28 -1.02 -16.35 -25.07
N ASP A 29 -1.71 -17.40 -25.50
CA ASP A 29 -2.91 -17.32 -26.34
C ASP A 29 -4.03 -16.50 -25.68
N ASN A 30 -4.18 -16.64 -24.35
CA ASN A 30 -5.17 -15.89 -23.61
C ASN A 30 -4.85 -14.39 -23.54
N GLU A 31 -3.59 -14.02 -23.27
CA GLU A 31 -3.16 -12.62 -23.24
C GLU A 31 -3.23 -11.97 -24.63
N MET A 32 -2.84 -12.70 -25.68
CA MET A 32 -3.07 -12.30 -27.07
C MET A 32 -4.54 -11.96 -27.33
N ARG A 33 -5.45 -12.84 -26.91
CA ARG A 33 -6.89 -12.66 -27.13
C ARG A 33 -7.50 -11.51 -26.31
N VAL A 34 -7.06 -11.33 -25.06
CA VAL A 34 -7.66 -10.33 -24.15
C VAL A 34 -7.06 -8.94 -24.35
N ARG A 35 -5.74 -8.84 -24.58
CA ARG A 35 -4.99 -7.57 -24.60
C ARG A 35 -4.24 -7.32 -25.90
N GLY A 36 -4.10 -8.31 -26.77
CA GLY A 36 -3.34 -8.19 -28.02
C GLY A 36 -1.82 -8.23 -27.84
N GLY A 37 -1.33 -8.62 -26.66
CA GLY A 37 0.09 -8.49 -26.30
C GLY A 37 0.46 -9.37 -25.09
N CYS A 38 1.62 -10.04 -25.15
CA CYS A 38 2.21 -10.81 -24.05
C CYS A 38 3.73 -10.55 -24.04
N PRO A 39 4.24 -9.69 -23.15
CA PRO A 39 5.67 -9.45 -23.06
C PRO A 39 6.37 -10.69 -22.53
N ALA A 40 7.27 -11.27 -23.33
CA ALA A 40 7.99 -12.48 -22.95
C ALA A 40 9.44 -12.43 -23.46
N ASP A 41 10.39 -12.76 -22.58
CA ASP A 41 11.80 -12.91 -22.94
C ASP A 41 12.07 -14.36 -23.32
N TRP A 42 12.24 -14.60 -24.62
CA TRP A 42 12.45 -15.94 -25.16
C TRP A 42 13.63 -16.68 -24.52
N VAL A 43 14.71 -15.97 -24.17
CA VAL A 43 15.92 -16.56 -23.58
C VAL A 43 15.65 -17.14 -22.19
N TRP A 44 14.73 -16.54 -21.43
CA TRP A 44 14.37 -16.99 -20.09
C TRP A 44 13.21 -17.98 -20.05
N ILE A 45 12.35 -17.97 -21.07
CA ILE A 45 11.17 -18.84 -21.14
C ILE A 45 11.53 -20.23 -21.67
N VAL A 46 12.44 -20.32 -22.65
CA VAL A 46 12.86 -21.61 -23.21
C VAL A 46 13.60 -22.42 -22.13
N PRO A 47 13.19 -23.68 -21.85
CA PRO A 47 13.86 -24.51 -20.88
C PRO A 47 15.34 -24.75 -21.22
N PRO A 48 16.25 -24.78 -20.23
CA PRO A 48 17.69 -24.97 -20.47
C PRO A 48 18.03 -26.39 -20.96
N ILE A 49 17.12 -27.35 -20.79
CA ILE A 49 17.23 -28.71 -21.31
C ILE A 49 16.08 -28.97 -22.26
N SER A 50 16.35 -29.68 -23.34
CA SER A 50 15.33 -30.09 -24.31
C SER A 50 14.51 -28.91 -24.88
N GLY A 51 15.14 -27.75 -25.07
CA GLY A 51 14.46 -26.52 -25.52
C GLY A 51 13.63 -26.73 -26.79
N SER A 52 14.23 -27.27 -27.86
CA SER A 52 13.53 -27.56 -29.12
C SER A 52 12.44 -28.65 -29.02
N ALA A 53 12.40 -29.43 -27.94
CA ALA A 53 11.32 -30.38 -27.70
C ALA A 53 10.10 -29.74 -27.02
N THR A 54 10.17 -28.46 -26.66
CA THR A 54 9.07 -27.72 -26.04
C THR A 54 8.42 -26.75 -27.04
N PRO A 55 7.10 -26.49 -26.92
CA PRO A 55 6.40 -25.63 -27.89
C PRO A 55 6.90 -24.18 -27.86
N VAL A 56 7.39 -23.70 -26.71
CA VAL A 56 7.89 -22.34 -26.52
C VAL A 56 9.11 -22.01 -27.38
N PHE A 57 9.90 -23.01 -27.78
CA PHE A 57 11.06 -22.80 -28.64
C PHE A 57 10.68 -22.30 -30.03
N HIS A 58 9.55 -22.77 -30.56
CA HIS A 58 9.10 -22.44 -31.92
C HIS A 58 8.24 -21.18 -31.97
N GLN A 59 7.90 -20.61 -30.82
CA GLN A 59 7.05 -19.43 -30.73
C GLN A 59 7.90 -18.15 -30.75
N GLU A 60 7.63 -17.28 -31.71
CA GLU A 60 8.20 -15.93 -31.72
C GLU A 60 7.59 -15.08 -30.60
N MET A 61 8.45 -14.40 -29.86
CA MET A 61 8.07 -13.59 -28.69
C MET A 61 8.74 -12.22 -28.78
N SER A 62 8.04 -11.19 -28.33
CA SER A 62 8.57 -9.83 -28.26
C SER A 62 8.73 -9.41 -26.80
N ILE A 63 9.92 -8.90 -26.48
CA ILE A 63 10.21 -8.32 -25.17
C ILE A 63 9.90 -6.83 -25.17
N TYR A 64 9.07 -6.38 -24.23
CA TYR A 64 8.79 -4.97 -23.97
C TYR A 64 8.39 -4.79 -22.49
N TYR A 65 8.64 -3.61 -21.94
CA TYR A 65 8.45 -3.33 -20.52
C TYR A 65 7.13 -2.58 -20.27
N LEU A 66 6.37 -3.04 -19.28
CA LEU A 66 5.11 -2.43 -18.83
C LEU A 66 5.22 -2.07 -17.35
N SER A 67 4.42 -1.10 -16.89
CA SER A 67 4.26 -0.78 -15.46
C SER A 67 2.88 -1.21 -14.97
N PRO A 68 2.75 -1.84 -13.79
CA PRO A 68 3.79 -2.13 -12.79
C PRO A 68 4.75 -3.28 -13.18
N SER A 69 6.04 -3.14 -12.84
CA SER A 69 7.12 -4.08 -13.18
C SER A 69 7.90 -4.57 -11.97
N TYR A 70 8.56 -5.72 -12.11
CA TYR A 70 9.61 -6.18 -11.20
C TYR A 70 10.98 -5.81 -11.79
N GLU A 71 11.80 -5.11 -11.02
CA GLU A 71 13.12 -4.64 -11.45
C GLU A 71 14.23 -5.24 -10.58
N TYR A 72 15.39 -5.44 -11.20
CA TYR A 72 16.58 -5.87 -10.48
C TYR A 72 17.04 -4.78 -9.51
N GLN A 73 17.45 -5.21 -8.33
CA GLN A 73 18.05 -4.34 -7.32
C GLN A 73 19.48 -4.79 -7.08
N GLU A 74 20.33 -3.85 -6.65
CA GLU A 74 21.65 -4.22 -6.15
C GLU A 74 21.52 -5.17 -4.96
N ALA A 75 22.42 -6.14 -4.88
CA ALA A 75 22.47 -7.04 -3.74
C ALA A 75 22.49 -6.24 -2.43
N ALA A 76 21.66 -6.61 -1.47
CA ALA A 76 21.47 -5.85 -0.24
C ALA A 76 22.78 -5.61 0.54
N TRP A 77 23.73 -6.55 0.46
CA TRP A 77 25.07 -6.42 1.05
C TRP A 77 26.06 -5.66 0.16
N LYS A 78 25.64 -4.94 -0.88
CA LYS A 78 26.48 -3.93 -1.55
C LYS A 78 25.98 -2.53 -1.22
N SER A 79 24.65 -2.39 -1.14
CA SER A 79 23.98 -1.18 -0.72
C SER A 79 23.93 -1.00 0.80
N TYR A 80 24.24 -2.03 1.60
CA TYR A 80 24.40 -1.91 3.04
C TYR A 80 25.58 -0.98 3.38
N ASP A 81 25.27 0.27 3.65
CA ASP A 81 26.24 1.18 4.24
C ASP A 81 26.42 0.83 5.73
N CYS A 82 27.14 -0.26 6.02
CA CYS A 82 27.63 -0.53 7.37
C CYS A 82 28.66 0.53 7.81
N ARG A 83 29.23 1.25 6.84
CA ARG A 83 30.15 2.37 7.05
C ARG A 83 29.43 3.61 7.55
N ARG A 84 28.15 3.86 7.22
CA ARG A 84 27.39 4.99 7.80
C ARG A 84 27.34 4.96 9.31
N LYS A 85 27.40 3.78 9.96
CA LYS A 85 27.53 3.68 11.43
C LYS A 85 28.96 3.91 11.93
N ARG A 86 29.98 3.51 11.18
CA ARG A 86 31.40 3.63 11.56
C ARG A 86 31.98 5.01 11.24
N ASP A 87 31.54 5.61 10.15
CA ASP A 87 31.82 6.98 9.74
C ASP A 87 30.92 7.97 10.48
N ALA A 88 29.71 7.59 10.94
CA ALA A 88 29.01 8.39 11.97
C ALA A 88 29.73 8.36 13.32
N ALA A 89 30.44 7.26 13.65
CA ALA A 89 31.26 7.19 14.86
C ALA A 89 32.61 7.93 14.73
N ASN A 90 33.19 8.03 13.52
CA ASN A 90 34.46 8.74 13.26
C ASN A 90 34.28 10.20 12.80
N HIS A 91 33.11 10.59 12.27
CA HIS A 91 32.76 11.98 11.94
C HIS A 91 32.19 12.76 13.14
N ASP A 92 32.14 12.17 14.33
CA ASP A 92 31.85 12.92 15.57
C ASP A 92 32.98 13.89 15.99
N SER A 93 34.06 14.01 15.19
CA SER A 93 35.01 15.14 15.28
C SER A 93 34.68 16.32 14.34
N ILE A 94 33.66 16.21 13.48
CA ILE A 94 33.05 17.34 12.77
C ILE A 94 31.52 17.31 13.02
N SER A 95 31.16 17.83 14.19
CA SER A 95 29.85 18.38 14.58
C SER A 95 28.66 18.00 13.70
N MET A 96 28.12 16.79 13.90
CA MET A 96 26.70 16.54 13.63
C MET A 96 25.89 17.22 14.74
N THR A 97 25.84 18.56 14.72
CA THR A 97 24.83 19.28 15.50
C THR A 97 23.48 18.75 15.03
N LYS A 98 22.80 17.94 15.87
CA LYS A 98 21.36 17.66 15.73
C LYS A 98 20.70 18.97 15.33
N ARG A 99 20.20 19.09 14.10
CA ARG A 99 19.47 20.29 13.68
C ARG A 99 18.19 20.33 14.49
N THR A 100 18.26 20.91 15.68
CA THR A 100 17.10 21.24 16.48
C THR A 100 16.39 22.34 15.69
N PHE A 101 15.22 22.01 15.13
CA PHE A 101 14.39 23.03 14.50
C PHE A 101 14.10 24.08 15.55
N ARG A 102 14.46 25.34 15.26
CA ARG A 102 14.20 26.41 16.21
C ARG A 102 12.68 26.55 16.35
N PHE A 103 12.19 26.80 17.55
CA PHE A 103 10.76 26.97 17.82
C PHE A 103 10.08 27.95 16.84
N LYS A 104 10.81 28.98 16.40
CA LYS A 104 10.37 29.95 15.38
C LYS A 104 10.10 29.33 14.00
N GLU A 105 10.87 28.33 13.58
CA GLU A 105 10.69 27.62 12.30
C GLU A 105 9.45 26.73 12.36
N ILE A 106 9.26 26.02 13.49
CA ILE A 106 8.06 25.23 13.75
C ILE A 106 6.82 26.15 13.79
N ALA A 107 6.88 27.26 14.52
CA ALA A 107 5.79 28.22 14.59
C ALA A 107 5.42 28.80 13.21
N ARG A 108 6.41 29.05 12.35
CA ARG A 108 6.17 29.50 10.96
C ARG A 108 5.49 28.41 10.13
N ALA A 109 5.93 27.16 10.24
CA ALA A 109 5.32 26.03 9.55
C ALA A 109 3.86 25.83 10.01
N VAL A 110 3.62 25.84 11.32
CA VAL A 110 2.26 25.73 11.90
C VAL A 110 1.37 26.89 11.45
N LYS A 111 1.89 28.12 11.41
CA LYS A 111 1.14 29.28 10.90
C LYS A 111 0.81 29.15 9.42
N PHE A 112 1.71 28.57 8.63
CA PHE A 112 1.50 28.32 7.21
C PHE A 112 0.44 27.24 6.97
N THR A 113 0.56 26.09 7.66
CA THR A 113 -0.41 25.00 7.55
C THR A 113 -1.79 25.41 8.06
N SER A 114 -1.89 26.18 9.15
CA SER A 114 -3.16 26.75 9.66
C SER A 114 -3.85 27.65 8.62
N LYS A 115 -3.09 28.51 7.92
CA LYS A 115 -3.64 29.36 6.86
C LYS A 115 -4.13 28.56 5.65
N LEU A 116 -3.40 27.52 5.24
CA LEU A 116 -3.82 26.64 4.14
C LEU A 116 -5.04 25.81 4.53
N PHE A 117 -5.04 25.26 5.75
CA PHE A 117 -6.12 24.44 6.29
C PHE A 117 -7.41 25.26 6.43
N GLY A 118 -7.34 26.48 6.95
CA GLY A 118 -8.50 27.39 7.01
C GLY A 118 -9.09 27.71 5.62
N LYS A 119 -8.23 27.98 4.63
CA LYS A 119 -8.68 28.20 3.23
C LYS A 119 -9.30 26.93 2.63
N ALA A 120 -8.72 25.76 2.86
CA ALA A 120 -9.23 24.49 2.36
C ALA A 120 -10.57 24.12 3.01
N LEU A 121 -10.70 24.27 4.34
CA LEU A 121 -11.94 24.02 5.07
C LEU A 121 -13.06 25.00 4.69
N SER A 122 -12.74 26.26 4.40
CA SER A 122 -13.75 27.27 3.99
C SER A 122 -14.43 26.95 2.67
N LYS A 123 -13.77 26.19 1.77
CA LYS A 123 -14.32 25.74 0.49
C LYS A 123 -15.15 24.46 0.59
N ARG A 124 -15.02 23.71 1.69
CA ARG A 124 -15.76 22.45 1.89
C ARG A 124 -17.19 22.73 2.35
N ILE A 125 -18.12 21.85 1.96
CA ILE A 125 -19.52 21.92 2.39
C ILE A 125 -19.58 21.63 3.90
N LYS A 126 -20.29 22.48 4.65
CA LYS A 126 -20.52 22.31 6.08
C LYS A 126 -21.54 21.19 6.30
N ALA A 127 -21.19 20.22 7.13
CA ALA A 127 -22.07 19.12 7.51
C ALA A 127 -22.13 19.05 9.04
N THR A 128 -23.33 19.02 9.61
CA THR A 128 -23.53 18.87 11.05
C THR A 128 -24.14 17.50 11.30
N ILE A 129 -23.43 16.67 12.06
CA ILE A 129 -23.87 15.34 12.46
C ILE A 129 -24.49 15.50 13.85
N LEU A 130 -25.81 15.33 13.91
CA LEU A 130 -26.57 15.35 15.14
C LEU A 130 -26.64 13.94 15.71
N TYR A 131 -26.32 13.80 16.99
CA TYR A 131 -26.43 12.52 17.70
C TYR A 131 -27.06 12.71 19.07
N ALA A 132 -27.75 11.68 19.52
CA ALA A 132 -28.48 11.62 20.78
C ALA A 132 -28.01 10.36 21.52
N THR A 133 -27.49 10.51 22.73
CA THR A 133 -26.88 9.40 23.47
C THR A 133 -27.22 9.49 24.96
N GLU A 134 -27.68 8.38 25.54
CA GLU A 134 -27.87 8.22 26.99
C GLU A 134 -26.74 7.36 27.58
N THR A 135 -26.31 6.33 26.84
CA THR A 135 -25.33 5.31 27.25
C THR A 135 -24.03 5.31 26.42
N GLY A 136 -23.79 6.34 25.59
CA GLY A 136 -22.54 6.53 24.83
C GLY A 136 -22.44 5.81 23.47
N LYS A 137 -23.36 4.89 23.13
CA LYS A 137 -23.27 4.11 21.88
C LYS A 137 -23.44 4.97 20.63
N SER A 138 -24.43 5.84 20.59
CA SER A 138 -24.71 6.73 19.45
C SER A 138 -23.59 7.74 19.20
N GLU A 139 -22.90 8.16 20.26
CA GLU A 139 -21.71 9.01 20.16
C GLU A 139 -20.54 8.31 19.46
N SER A 140 -20.30 7.03 19.78
CA SER A 140 -19.26 6.23 19.10
C SER A 140 -19.52 6.11 17.59
N TYR A 141 -20.78 5.91 17.18
CA TYR A 141 -21.15 5.87 15.76
C TYR A 141 -21.00 7.23 15.07
N ALA A 142 -21.38 8.32 15.75
CA ALA A 142 -21.24 9.67 15.23
C ALA A 142 -19.77 10.04 15.00
N ASN A 143 -18.88 9.65 15.92
CA ASN A 143 -17.42 9.82 15.76
C ASN A 143 -16.87 9.06 14.55
N LYS A 144 -17.26 7.81 14.35
CA LYS A 144 -16.86 7.02 13.16
C LYS A 144 -17.35 7.66 11.87
N LEU A 145 -18.59 8.16 11.87
CA LEU A 145 -19.16 8.83 10.71
C LEU A 145 -18.43 10.15 10.42
N ALA A 146 -18.06 10.91 11.46
CA ALA A 146 -17.29 12.14 11.32
C ALA A 146 -15.88 11.90 10.74
N GLU A 147 -15.23 10.79 11.08
CA GLU A 147 -13.93 10.39 10.51
C GLU A 147 -14.04 10.15 9.00
N ILE A 148 -15.03 9.35 8.57
CA ILE A 148 -15.28 9.06 7.16
C ILE A 148 -15.65 10.34 6.40
N PHE A 149 -16.52 11.16 6.96
CA PHE A 149 -17.00 12.38 6.31
C PHE A 149 -15.95 13.51 6.34
N GLY A 150 -15.00 13.50 7.29
CA GLY A 150 -13.96 14.52 7.44
C GLY A 150 -12.97 14.60 6.26
N HIS A 151 -12.88 13.54 5.44
CA HIS A 151 -12.09 13.58 4.21
C HIS A 151 -12.67 14.54 3.15
N THR A 152 -13.99 14.66 3.11
CA THR A 152 -14.71 15.36 2.03
C THR A 152 -15.44 16.62 2.52
N PHE A 153 -16.01 16.57 3.73
CA PHE A 153 -16.85 17.62 4.32
C PHE A 153 -16.15 18.31 5.49
N ASN A 154 -16.60 19.52 5.85
CA ASN A 154 -16.29 20.13 7.13
C ASN A 154 -17.34 19.65 8.15
N ALA A 155 -17.11 18.46 8.71
CA ALA A 155 -18.03 17.78 9.60
C ALA A 155 -17.91 18.30 11.05
N GLN A 156 -19.05 18.65 11.66
CA GLN A 156 -19.14 19.05 13.06
C GLN A 156 -20.10 18.12 13.80
N LEU A 157 -19.71 17.69 15.01
CA LEU A 157 -20.50 16.86 15.89
C LEU A 157 -21.18 17.74 16.93
N ASN A 158 -22.52 17.70 16.97
CA ASN A 158 -23.29 18.41 17.98
C ASN A 158 -24.19 17.42 18.73
N PRO A 159 -24.09 17.33 20.06
CA PRO A 159 -25.06 16.56 20.83
C PRO A 159 -26.43 17.25 20.74
N SER A 160 -27.49 16.47 20.59
CA SER A 160 -28.85 17.00 20.67
C SER A 160 -29.13 17.50 22.08
N LEU A 161 -29.47 18.78 22.24
CA LEU A 161 -29.74 19.43 23.53
C LEU A 161 -30.88 18.79 24.35
N PHE A 162 -31.64 17.87 23.78
CA PHE A 162 -32.82 17.26 24.39
C PHE A 162 -32.52 16.19 25.48
N ILE A 163 -31.27 15.77 25.71
CA ILE A 163 -30.98 14.61 26.59
C ILE A 163 -30.22 14.96 27.89
N VAL A 164 -29.76 16.19 28.10
CA VAL A 164 -29.02 16.54 29.33
C VAL A 164 -29.94 16.94 30.49
N THR A 165 -30.90 16.09 30.91
CA THR A 165 -31.61 16.27 32.19
C THR A 165 -32.18 14.96 32.81
N THR A 166 -31.42 13.88 32.96
CA THR A 166 -31.85 12.77 33.87
C THR A 166 -30.65 11.97 34.38
N ALA A 167 -29.81 12.55 35.25
CA ALA A 167 -28.79 11.78 35.98
C ALA A 167 -28.34 12.45 37.30
N ASN A 168 -29.20 13.23 37.97
CA ASN A 168 -28.83 13.90 39.24
C ASN A 168 -29.93 13.81 40.30
N THR A 169 -30.53 12.63 40.47
CA THR A 169 -31.29 12.27 41.67
C THR A 169 -31.08 10.79 41.90
N GLU A 170 -30.17 10.44 42.81
CA GLU A 170 -30.09 9.23 43.64
C GLU A 170 -28.64 9.15 44.14
N LEU A 171 -28.32 9.81 45.26
CA LEU A 171 -27.19 9.52 46.19
C LEU A 171 -27.13 10.59 47.31
N ILE A 172 -28.26 10.86 47.97
CA ILE A 172 -28.29 11.35 49.35
C ILE A 172 -29.52 10.73 50.02
N SER A 173 -29.31 9.56 50.64
CA SER A 173 -30.02 9.07 51.82
C SER A 173 -29.17 8.00 52.48
#